data_AF-A0A660U6B5-F1
#
_entry.id   AF-A0A660U6B5-F1
#
_cell.length_a   1.000
_cell.length_b   1.000
_cell.length_c   1.000
_cell.angle_alpha   90.00
_cell.angle_beta   90.00
_cell.angle_gamma   90.00
#
_symmetry.space_group_name_H-M   'P 1'
#
loop_
_entity.id
_entity.type
_entity.pdbx_description
1 polymer ?
#
loop_
_entity_poly.entity_id
_entity_poly.type
_entity_poly.pdbx_seq_one_letter_code
_entity_poly.pdbx_strand_id
1 'polypeptide(L)'
;MGKPILWQEITWPEVKKLSEESGIAILPIGSTEQHGFHCPCGVDTYNAIELSKMVSERTGVIVAPPVWYGSHPYFHYGFIGTIPIRATVQIELVRD
;
A
#
# COMPACT_ATOMS: atom_id res chain seq x y z
N MET A 1 5.11 -22.17 -2.90
CA MET A 1 4.73 -20.82 -2.41
C MET A 1 3.21 -20.73 -2.48
N GLY A 2 2.57 -20.13 -1.48
CA GLY A 2 1.10 -19.98 -1.47
C GLY A 2 0.63 -18.87 -2.42
N LYS A 3 -0.68 -18.69 -2.58
CA LYS A 3 -1.27 -17.50 -3.22
C LYS A 3 -1.33 -16.36 -2.19
N PRO A 4 -1.03 -15.10 -2.54
CA PRO A 4 -1.19 -13.99 -1.60
C PRO A 4 -2.66 -13.81 -1.22
N ILE A 5 -2.90 -13.40 0.02
CA ILE A 5 -4.24 -13.10 0.54
C ILE A 5 -4.45 -11.60 0.46
N LEU A 6 -5.30 -11.17 -0.47
CA LEU A 6 -5.62 -9.77 -0.70
C LEU A 6 -7.00 -9.44 -0.10
N TRP A 7 -7.05 -8.43 0.76
CA TRP A 7 -8.25 -8.10 1.53
C TRP A 7 -9.46 -7.82 0.63
N GLN A 8 -9.25 -7.09 -0.48
CA GLN A 8 -10.29 -6.75 -1.45
C GLN A 8 -10.75 -7.92 -2.34
N GLU A 9 -10.12 -9.10 -2.25
CA GLU A 9 -10.46 -10.28 -3.05
C GLU A 9 -11.10 -11.40 -2.24
N ILE A 10 -11.29 -11.21 -0.94
CA ILE A 10 -11.88 -12.20 -0.04
C ILE A 10 -13.15 -11.67 0.64
N THR A 11 -13.94 -12.59 1.16
CA THR A 11 -15.21 -12.29 1.82
C THR A 11 -15.00 -11.92 3.30
N TRP A 12 -15.94 -11.18 3.87
CA TRP A 12 -15.84 -10.77 5.28
C TRP A 12 -15.73 -11.94 6.29
N PRO A 13 -16.32 -13.14 6.08
CA PRO A 13 -16.08 -14.28 6.97
C PRO A 13 -14.64 -14.81 6.90
N GLU A 14 -14.00 -14.75 5.73
CA GLU A 14 -12.58 -15.12 5.57
C GLU A 14 -11.68 -14.13 6.30
N VAL A 15 -11.99 -12.83 6.23
CA VAL A 15 -11.30 -11.79 7.02
C VAL A 15 -11.44 -12.05 8.52
N LYS A 16 -12.66 -12.35 9.01
CA LYS A 16 -12.91 -12.65 10.42
C LYS A 16 -12.06 -13.83 10.90
N LYS A 17 -11.99 -14.91 10.10
CA LYS A 17 -11.16 -16.07 10.41
C LYS A 17 -9.68 -15.69 10.57
N LEU A 18 -9.12 -14.92 9.63
CA LEU A 18 -7.72 -14.49 9.69
C LEU A 18 -7.41 -13.58 10.88
N SER A 19 -8.38 -12.73 11.25
CA SER A 19 -8.29 -11.87 12.43
C SER A 19 -8.26 -12.65 13.74
N GLU A 20 -8.97 -13.78 13.81
CA GLU A 20 -9.00 -14.66 14.99
C GLU A 20 -7.74 -15.54 15.07
N GLU A 21 -7.13 -15.89 13.93
CA GLU A 21 -5.93 -16.73 13.85
C GLU A 21 -4.62 -15.96 14.11
N SER A 22 -4.46 -14.76 13.52
CA SER A 22 -3.21 -13.99 13.59
C SER A 22 -3.37 -12.55 14.09
N GLY A 23 -4.46 -11.87 13.70
CA GLY A 23 -4.65 -10.45 13.99
C GLY A 23 -3.62 -9.51 13.34
N ILE A 24 -2.86 -9.97 12.33
CA ILE A 24 -1.83 -9.19 11.64
C ILE A 24 -2.28 -8.88 10.21
N ALA A 25 -2.05 -7.64 9.77
CA ALA A 25 -2.25 -7.21 8.39
C ALA A 25 -1.06 -6.38 7.89
N ILE A 26 -0.85 -6.37 6.58
CA ILE A 26 0.12 -5.50 5.90
C ILE A 26 -0.65 -4.39 5.19
N LEU A 27 -0.31 -3.13 5.46
CA LEU A 27 -0.80 -1.97 4.71
C LEU A 27 0.32 -1.47 3.78
N PRO A 28 0.22 -1.68 2.46
CA PRO A 28 1.16 -1.11 1.51
C PRO A 28 0.95 0.41 1.43
N ILE A 29 2.00 1.18 1.69
CA ILE A 29 1.98 2.65 1.55
C ILE A 29 3.03 3.04 0.53
N GLY A 30 2.60 3.75 -0.51
CA GLY A 30 3.47 4.32 -1.52
C GLY A 30 3.05 5.73 -1.90
N SER A 31 3.25 6.08 -3.16
CA SER A 31 2.92 7.38 -3.72
C SER A 31 2.74 7.31 -5.23
N THR A 32 2.05 8.31 -5.78
CA THR A 32 2.05 8.62 -7.21
C THR A 32 2.93 9.85 -7.41
N GLU A 33 4.19 9.65 -7.77
CA GLU A 33 5.19 10.70 -7.89
C GLU A 33 6.17 10.56 -9.07
N GLN A 34 6.76 11.67 -9.47
CA GLN A 34 7.83 11.75 -10.45
C GLN A 34 9.06 10.90 -10.04
N HIS A 35 9.52 10.01 -10.93
CA HIS A 35 10.72 9.16 -10.76
C HIS A 35 11.72 9.29 -11.92
N GLY A 36 11.78 10.47 -12.54
CA GLY A 36 12.63 10.73 -13.71
C GLY A 36 12.02 10.21 -15.01
N PHE A 37 12.73 10.40 -16.12
CA PHE A 37 12.20 10.07 -17.46
C PHE A 37 12.04 8.58 -17.77
N HIS A 38 12.49 7.69 -16.87
CA HIS A 38 12.65 6.27 -17.14
C HIS A 38 11.75 5.38 -16.27
N CYS A 39 11.15 5.92 -15.20
CA CYS A 39 10.32 5.16 -14.27
C CYS A 39 8.87 5.64 -14.30
N PRO A 40 7.89 4.72 -14.15
CA PRO A 40 6.48 5.09 -13.98
C PRO A 40 6.25 5.86 -12.69
N CYS A 41 5.27 6.76 -12.67
CA CYS A 41 4.98 7.55 -11.47
C CYS A 41 4.38 6.73 -10.30
N GLY A 42 3.95 5.50 -10.54
CA GLY A 42 3.38 4.62 -9.51
C GLY A 42 4.37 3.63 -8.90
N VAL A 43 5.68 3.76 -9.19
CA VAL A 43 6.68 2.74 -8.83
C VAL A 43 6.74 2.48 -7.32
N ASP A 44 6.54 3.49 -6.48
CA ASP A 44 6.52 3.32 -5.03
C ASP A 44 5.40 2.39 -4.59
N THR A 45 4.17 2.66 -5.06
CA THR A 45 3.01 1.84 -4.73
C THR A 45 3.11 0.46 -5.37
N TYR A 46 3.61 0.32 -6.60
CA TYR A 46 3.81 -0.98 -7.23
C TYR A 46 4.82 -1.84 -6.45
N ASN A 47 5.95 -1.27 -6.04
CA ASN A 47 6.93 -1.98 -5.23
C ASN A 47 6.33 -2.39 -3.88
N ALA A 48 5.60 -1.49 -3.22
CA ALA A 48 4.94 -1.80 -1.95
C ALA A 48 3.92 -2.95 -2.08
N ILE A 49 3.11 -2.97 -3.15
CA ILE A 49 2.14 -4.03 -3.43
C ILE A 49 2.85 -5.37 -3.64
N GLU A 50 3.83 -5.43 -4.55
CA GLU A 50 4.46 -6.70 -4.93
C GLU A 50 5.30 -7.28 -3.78
N LEU A 51 6.02 -6.44 -3.03
CA LEU A 51 6.72 -6.90 -1.83
C LEU A 51 5.75 -7.44 -0.78
N SER A 52 4.60 -6.77 -0.57
CA SER A 52 3.58 -7.22 0.38
C SER A 52 2.96 -8.55 -0.03
N LYS A 53 2.69 -8.75 -1.33
CA LYS A 53 2.24 -10.03 -1.88
C LYS A 53 3.26 -11.14 -1.62
N MET A 54 4.54 -10.90 -1.92
CA MET A 54 5.60 -11.89 -1.68
C MET A 54 5.74 -12.29 -0.20
N VAL A 55 5.50 -11.36 0.73
CA VAL A 55 5.44 -11.67 2.16
C VAL A 55 4.21 -12.52 2.46
N SER A 56 3.02 -12.11 1.99
CA SER A 56 1.76 -12.82 2.18
C SER A 56 1.81 -14.28 1.68
N GLU A 57 2.42 -14.53 0.51
CA GLU A 57 2.61 -15.88 -0.05
C GLU A 57 3.42 -16.82 0.85
N ARG A 58 4.26 -16.26 1.72
CA ARG A 58 5.15 -16.99 2.63
C ARG A 58 4.59 -17.10 4.05
N THR A 59 3.79 -16.12 4.47
CA THR A 59 3.35 -15.98 5.87
C THR A 59 1.85 -16.21 6.05
N GLY A 60 1.04 -16.12 5.00
CA GLY A 60 -0.41 -16.11 5.08
C GLY A 60 -1.00 -14.82 5.67
N VAL A 61 -0.19 -13.78 5.87
CA VAL A 61 -0.68 -12.48 6.37
C VAL A 61 -1.49 -11.77 5.28
N ILE A 62 -2.65 -11.24 5.66
CA ILE A 62 -3.53 -10.49 4.75
C ILE A 62 -2.91 -9.13 4.35
N VAL A 63 -3.05 -8.77 3.08
CA VAL A 63 -2.60 -7.49 2.53
C VAL A 63 -3.81 -6.59 2.28
N ALA A 64 -3.84 -5.44 2.92
CA ALA A 64 -4.86 -4.40 2.72
C ALA A 64 -4.69 -3.70 1.35
N PRO A 65 -5.73 -3.02 0.85
CA PRO A 65 -5.59 -2.17 -0.33
C PRO A 65 -4.48 -1.13 -0.13
N PRO A 66 -3.69 -0.82 -1.18
CA PRO A 66 -2.58 0.10 -1.05
C PRO A 66 -3.04 1.56 -0.91
N VAL A 67 -2.23 2.37 -0.24
CA VAL A 67 -2.34 3.83 -0.27
C VAL A 67 -1.56 4.36 -1.47
N TRP A 68 -2.29 4.94 -2.44
CA TRP A 68 -1.73 5.46 -3.71
C TRP A 68 -1.14 6.86 -3.62
N TYR A 69 -1.40 7.59 -2.53
CA TYR A 69 -1.01 8.98 -2.38
C TYR A 69 -0.18 9.17 -1.10
N GLY A 70 0.99 9.77 -1.27
CA GLY A 70 1.91 10.05 -0.18
C GLY A 70 2.06 11.55 0.07
N SER A 71 2.47 11.88 1.30
CA SER A 71 3.06 13.15 1.63
C SER A 71 4.51 13.20 1.17
N HIS A 72 4.94 14.35 0.69
CA HIS A 72 6.31 14.57 0.25
C HIS A 72 6.93 15.79 0.94
N PRO A 73 8.26 15.85 1.00
CA PRO A 73 8.95 17.10 1.23
C PRO A 73 8.51 18.18 0.22
N TYR A 74 8.58 19.45 0.63
CA TYR A 74 8.13 20.57 -0.19
C TYR A 74 8.75 20.59 -1.60
N PHE A 75 9.98 20.12 -1.77
CA PHE A 75 10.65 20.14 -3.07
C PHE A 75 10.07 19.16 -4.11
N HIS A 76 9.20 18.21 -3.76
CA HIS A 76 8.48 17.38 -4.74
C HIS A 76 7.18 18.02 -5.26
N TYR A 77 6.71 19.11 -4.62
CA TYR A 77 5.48 19.78 -5.04
C TYR A 77 5.69 20.53 -6.36
N GLY A 78 4.77 20.32 -7.30
CA GLY A 78 4.79 20.97 -8.61
C GLY A 78 5.48 20.17 -9.73
N PHE A 79 6.08 19.03 -9.42
CA PHE A 79 6.55 18.11 -10.46
C PHE A 79 5.38 17.48 -11.22
N ILE A 80 5.44 17.53 -12.55
CA ILE A 80 4.43 16.90 -13.41
C ILE A 80 4.45 15.39 -13.17
N GLY A 81 3.29 14.82 -12.88
CA GLY A 81 3.13 13.40 -12.53
C GLY A 81 3.05 13.13 -11.02
N THR A 82 3.39 14.10 -10.17
CA THR A 82 3.25 13.96 -8.71
C THR A 82 1.87 14.42 -8.23
N ILE A 83 1.20 13.57 -7.45
CA ILE A 83 -0.09 13.85 -6.80
C ILE A 83 0.12 13.78 -5.28
N PRO A 84 0.61 14.86 -4.65
CA PRO A 84 0.94 14.83 -3.23
C PRO A 84 -0.31 15.09 -2.38
N ILE A 85 -0.36 14.47 -1.20
CA ILE A 85 -1.26 14.87 -0.11
C ILE A 85 -0.49 15.56 1.00
N ARG A 86 -1.20 16.30 1.87
CA ARG A 86 -0.57 16.90 3.06
C ARG A 86 -0.17 15.78 4.04
N ALA A 87 0.93 15.98 4.75
CA ALA A 87 1.35 15.07 5.82
C ALA A 87 0.23 14.78 6.82
N THR A 88 -0.54 15.79 7.19
CA THR A 88 -1.69 15.63 8.09
C THR A 88 -2.77 14.73 7.51
N VAL A 89 -3.04 14.79 6.20
CA VAL A 89 -4.02 13.91 5.55
C VAL A 89 -3.53 12.46 5.57
N GLN A 90 -2.24 12.23 5.31
CA GLN A 90 -1.67 10.88 5.39
C GLN A 90 -1.69 10.32 6.82
N ILE A 91 -1.40 11.15 7.81
CA ILE A 91 -1.45 10.77 9.23
C ILE A 91 -2.88 10.38 9.63
N GLU A 92 -3.88 11.21 9.31
CA GLU A 92 -5.27 10.89 9.65
C GLU A 92 -5.77 9.67 8.87
N LEU A 93 -5.36 9.47 7.61
CA LEU A 93 -5.70 8.27 6.83
C LEU A 93 -5.20 6.97 7.47
N VAL A 94 -3.98 6.98 8.01
CA VAL A 94 -3.41 5.79 8.68
C VAL A 94 -4.01 5.58 10.07
N ARG A 95 -4.52 6.65 10.68
CA ARG A 95 -5.14 6.62 12.00
C ARG A 95 -6.56 6.07 11.98
N ASP A 96 -7.35 6.42 10.96
CA ASP A 96 -8.72 5.95 10.73
C ASP A 96 -8.76 4.45 10.38
#